data_AF-A0A8S0ZCZ6-F1
#
_entry.id   AF-A0A8S0ZCZ6-F1
#
_cell.length_a   1.000
_cell.length_b   1.000
_cell.length_c   1.000
_cell.angle_alpha   90.00
_cell.angle_beta   90.00
_cell.angle_gamma   90.00
#
_symmetry.space_group_name_H-M   'P 1'
#
loop_
_entity.id
_entity.type
_entity.pdbx_description
1 polymer ?
#
loop_
_entity_poly.entity_id
_entity_poly.type
_entity_poly.pdbx_seq_one_letter_code
_entity_poly.pdbx_strand_id
1 'polypeptide(L)'
;MYVRCYSAQKGGLTKSQEKSEVSADVRPLGEKIKETTKTVSYTGVIVLGVGVTGVIFYYVFRELFSGNSANSIYSEALEKCKNDPRVEDALGAPIKGYGEETTRRRRTHVSHAVYEKDGVKHMRMRFYIQGVRNKGVVELDMKKNEYDNYQCRYLLVQLDDYSGKTIIIEDNRAELDKKGTDFGQMPTLQLT
;
A
#
# COMPACT_ATOMS: atom_id res chain seq x y z
N MET A 1 46.63 38.48 -34.79
CA MET A 1 46.46 39.79 -34.11
C MET A 1 45.15 39.71 -33.34
N TYR A 2 45.00 39.82 -32.02
CA TYR A 2 45.81 40.26 -30.87
C TYR A 2 45.45 39.32 -29.68
N VAL A 3 46.41 38.71 -28.99
CA VAL A 3 46.98 39.04 -27.65
C VAL A 3 46.27 38.37 -26.47
N ARG A 4 47.09 37.57 -25.75
CA ARG A 4 46.84 36.93 -24.45
C ARG A 4 46.68 37.97 -23.33
N CYS A 5 45.98 37.61 -22.25
CA CYS A 5 46.51 37.78 -20.88
C CYS A 5 45.68 36.99 -19.84
N TYR A 6 46.36 36.17 -19.05
CA TYR A 6 45.87 35.60 -17.79
C TYR A 6 46.17 36.58 -16.65
N SER A 7 45.30 36.67 -15.65
CA SER A 7 45.73 37.02 -14.29
C SER A 7 44.85 36.35 -13.25
N ALA A 8 45.49 35.73 -12.27
CA ALA A 8 44.91 35.22 -11.04
C ALA A 8 45.02 36.31 -9.96
N GLN A 9 44.00 36.45 -9.10
CA GLN A 9 44.15 37.18 -7.85
C GLN A 9 43.42 36.48 -6.70
N LYS A 10 44.21 36.18 -5.67
CA LYS A 10 43.83 35.60 -4.38
C LYS A 10 43.28 36.70 -3.45
N GLY A 11 42.43 36.28 -2.51
CA GLY A 11 42.53 36.70 -1.11
C GLY A 11 41.48 37.70 -0.62
N GLY A 12 40.92 37.41 0.56
CA GLY A 12 40.28 38.42 1.38
C GLY A 12 39.12 37.92 2.25
N LEU A 13 39.41 37.18 3.33
CA LEU A 13 38.54 37.12 4.50
C LEU A 13 38.54 38.48 5.19
N THR A 14 37.39 39.13 5.30
CA THR A 14 37.09 40.25 6.21
C THR A 14 35.57 40.46 6.17
N LYS A 15 34.81 40.65 7.24
CA LYS A 15 35.04 40.73 8.68
C LYS A 15 33.61 40.69 9.28
N SER A 16 33.37 39.86 10.28
CA SER A 16 32.13 39.96 11.06
C SER A 16 32.10 41.35 11.72
N GLN A 17 31.06 42.14 11.46
CA GLN A 17 30.81 43.36 12.20
C GLN A 17 29.40 43.27 12.79
N GLU A 18 29.36 42.71 13.99
CA GLU A 18 28.39 43.09 15.01
C GLU A 18 28.36 44.62 15.08
N LYS A 19 27.23 45.21 14.70
CA LYS A 19 26.88 46.57 15.09
C LYS A 19 25.55 46.49 15.81
N SER A 20 25.66 46.34 17.13
CA SER A 20 24.65 46.75 18.09
C SER A 20 24.41 48.26 17.91
N GLU A 21 23.44 48.60 17.06
CA GLU A 21 22.85 49.94 17.05
C GLU A 21 21.39 49.76 17.48
N VAL A 22 21.17 50.00 18.78
CA VAL A 22 19.86 50.30 19.33
C VAL A 22 19.42 51.62 18.70
N SER A 23 18.81 51.53 17.52
CA SER A 23 18.10 52.64 16.92
C SER A 23 16.65 52.50 17.34
N ALA A 24 16.26 53.30 18.33
CA ALA A 24 14.87 53.61 18.63
C ALA A 24 14.28 54.41 17.45
N ASP A 25 14.12 53.76 16.31
CA ASP A 25 13.37 54.28 15.17
C ASP A 25 11.96 53.71 15.27
N VAL A 26 11.09 54.45 15.96
CA VAL A 26 9.66 54.16 16.08
C VAL A 26 9.02 54.47 14.72
N ARG A 27 9.31 53.63 13.72
CA ARG A 27 8.52 53.59 12.50
C ARG A 27 7.12 53.13 12.88
N PRO A 28 6.05 53.76 12.36
CA PRO A 28 4.69 53.35 12.69
C PRO A 28 4.55 51.86 12.35
N LEU A 29 4.06 51.09 13.32
CA LEU A 29 3.83 49.64 13.22
C LEU A 29 3.10 49.23 11.91
N GLY A 30 2.39 50.15 11.26
CA GLY A 30 1.71 49.96 9.99
C GLY A 30 2.60 49.68 8.77
N GLU A 31 3.86 50.08 8.74
CA GLU A 31 4.71 49.89 7.54
C GLU A 31 5.36 48.50 7.50
N LYS A 32 5.77 47.97 8.66
CA LYS A 32 6.22 46.57 8.78
C LYS A 32 5.09 45.58 8.51
N ILE A 33 3.84 45.90 8.87
CA ILE A 33 2.68 45.04 8.59
C ILE A 33 2.43 44.91 7.08
N LYS A 34 2.68 45.97 6.29
CA LYS A 34 2.45 45.96 4.84
C LYS A 34 3.39 45.01 4.08
N GLU A 35 4.61 44.83 4.54
CA GLU A 35 5.56 43.89 3.94
C GLU A 35 5.25 42.43 4.33
N THR A 36 4.90 42.18 5.60
CA THR A 36 4.56 40.82 6.08
C THR A 36 3.25 40.28 5.50
N THR A 37 2.33 41.16 5.09
CA THR A 37 1.04 40.76 4.49
C THR A 37 1.22 40.02 3.17
N LYS A 38 2.26 40.35 2.39
CA LYS A 38 2.52 39.69 1.10
C LYS A 38 3.01 38.26 1.25
N THR A 39 3.65 37.89 2.37
CA THR A 39 4.12 36.51 2.62
C THR A 39 3.00 35.62 3.16
N VAL A 40 2.03 36.19 3.88
CA VAL A 40 0.88 35.46 4.45
C VAL A 40 -0.03 34.91 3.35
N SER A 41 -0.20 35.61 2.23
CA SER A 41 -1.06 35.14 1.13
C SER A 41 -0.53 33.85 0.49
N TYR A 42 0.77 33.75 0.21
CA TYR A 42 1.38 32.55 -0.36
C TYR A 42 1.33 31.36 0.61
N THR A 43 1.65 31.59 1.89
CA THR A 43 1.56 30.52 2.91
C THR A 43 0.12 30.04 3.08
N GLY A 44 -0.87 30.95 3.06
CA GLY A 44 -2.28 30.59 3.12
C GLY A 44 -2.71 29.70 1.96
N VAL A 45 -2.31 30.03 0.73
CA VAL A 45 -2.59 29.20 -0.46
C VAL A 45 -1.90 27.83 -0.36
N ILE A 46 -0.66 27.77 0.13
CA ILE A 46 0.06 26.50 0.32
C ILE A 46 -0.63 25.61 1.35
N VAL A 47 -1.03 26.16 2.50
CA VAL A 47 -1.74 25.40 3.55
C VAL A 47 -3.09 24.91 3.05
N LEU A 48 -3.83 25.73 2.30
CA LEU A 48 -5.08 25.31 1.67
C LEU A 48 -4.86 24.17 0.68
N GLY A 49 -3.85 24.28 -0.18
CA GLY A 49 -3.50 23.24 -1.15
C GLY A 49 -3.15 21.91 -0.46
N VAL A 50 -2.26 21.95 0.54
CA VAL A 50 -1.89 20.76 1.33
C VAL A 50 -3.09 20.18 2.07
N GLY A 51 -3.97 21.01 2.61
CA GLY A 51 -5.20 20.56 3.28
C GLY A 51 -6.13 19.81 2.34
N VAL A 52 -6.45 20.38 1.17
CA VAL A 52 -7.32 19.74 0.18
C VAL A 52 -6.70 18.45 -0.36
N THR A 53 -5.41 18.50 -0.74
CA THR A 53 -4.70 17.30 -1.20
C THR A 53 -4.63 16.24 -0.12
N GLY A 54 -4.38 16.61 1.14
CA GLY A 54 -4.35 15.68 2.28
C GLY A 54 -5.68 14.98 2.51
N VAL A 55 -6.82 15.67 2.39
CA VAL A 55 -8.16 15.08 2.51
C VAL A 55 -8.43 14.08 1.38
N ILE A 56 -8.20 14.47 0.13
CA ILE A 56 -8.41 13.58 -1.03
C ILE A 56 -7.50 12.36 -0.92
N PHE A 57 -6.22 12.58 -0.61
CA PHE A 57 -5.24 11.53 -0.41
C PHE A 57 -5.66 10.58 0.72
N TYR A 58 -6.16 11.11 1.84
CA TYR A 58 -6.70 10.31 2.93
C TYR A 58 -7.87 9.42 2.48
N TYR A 59 -8.85 9.96 1.74
CA TYR A 59 -9.96 9.15 1.23
C TYR A 59 -9.50 8.05 0.26
N VAL A 60 -8.60 8.37 -0.67
CA VAL A 60 -8.04 7.41 -1.62
C VAL A 60 -7.24 6.32 -0.90
N PHE A 61 -6.39 6.69 0.05
CA PHE A 61 -5.64 5.72 0.86
C PHE A 61 -6.59 4.89 1.70
N ARG A 62 -7.58 5.49 2.34
CA ARG A 62 -8.57 4.74 3.11
C ARG A 62 -9.33 3.76 2.24
N GLU A 63 -9.75 4.15 1.04
CA GLU A 63 -10.52 3.30 0.12
C GLU A 63 -9.68 2.17 -0.50
N LEU A 64 -8.40 2.44 -0.81
CA LEU A 64 -7.49 1.43 -1.33
C LEU A 64 -6.98 0.50 -0.23
N PHE A 65 -6.70 1.01 0.97
CA PHE A 65 -6.17 0.22 2.08
C PHE A 65 -7.25 -0.32 3.03
N SER A 66 -8.54 -0.09 2.81
CA SER A 66 -9.65 -0.63 3.62
C SER A 66 -9.92 -2.12 3.41
N GLY A 67 -8.95 -2.88 2.89
CA GLY A 67 -9.09 -4.32 2.66
C GLY A 67 -9.68 -4.70 1.30
N ASN A 68 -9.99 -3.71 0.44
CA ASN A 68 -10.53 -3.95 -0.90
C ASN A 68 -9.47 -3.98 -2.01
N SER A 69 -8.21 -3.59 -1.75
CA SER A 69 -7.16 -3.68 -2.75
C SER A 69 -6.40 -5.01 -2.71
N ALA A 70 -5.96 -5.43 -3.90
CA ALA A 70 -5.10 -6.60 -4.09
C ALA A 70 -3.81 -6.52 -3.25
N ASN A 71 -3.20 -5.34 -3.10
CA ASN A 71 -1.95 -5.20 -2.34
C ASN A 71 -2.14 -5.37 -0.83
N SER A 72 -3.25 -4.88 -0.28
CA SER A 72 -3.59 -5.08 1.14
C SER A 72 -3.80 -6.56 1.42
N ILE A 73 -4.61 -7.22 0.60
CA ILE A 73 -4.92 -8.64 0.71
C ILE A 73 -3.65 -9.50 0.56
N TYR A 74 -2.77 -9.15 -0.38
CA TYR A 74 -1.47 -9.80 -0.53
C TYR A 74 -0.61 -9.68 0.73
N SER A 75 -0.52 -8.48 1.30
CA SER A 75 0.32 -8.21 2.47
C SER A 75 -0.20 -8.99 3.69
N GLU A 76 -1.51 -8.97 3.93
CA GLU A 76 -2.15 -9.73 5.00
C GLU A 76 -1.96 -11.24 4.82
N ALA A 77 -2.18 -11.76 3.61
CA ALA A 77 -2.00 -13.19 3.32
C ALA A 77 -0.53 -13.62 3.49
N LEU A 78 0.42 -12.79 3.08
CA LEU A 78 1.85 -13.05 3.27
C LEU A 78 2.24 -13.05 4.75
N GLU A 79 1.69 -12.14 5.56
CA GLU A 79 1.90 -12.13 7.01
C GLU A 79 1.31 -13.38 7.67
N LYS A 80 0.09 -13.79 7.29
CA LYS A 80 -0.50 -15.06 7.76
C LYS A 80 0.38 -16.26 7.42
N CYS A 81 0.93 -16.32 6.20
CA CYS A 81 1.86 -17.37 5.81
C CYS A 81 3.16 -17.36 6.62
N LYS A 82 3.67 -16.18 7.00
CA LYS A 82 4.88 -16.05 7.82
C LYS A 82 4.67 -16.46 9.27
N ASN A 83 3.46 -16.21 9.79
CA ASN A 83 3.11 -16.51 11.18
C ASN A 83 2.67 -17.98 11.38
N ASP A 84 2.39 -18.73 10.31
CA ASP A 84 2.04 -20.14 10.42
C ASP A 84 3.30 -21.01 10.59
N PRO A 85 3.46 -21.72 11.73
CA PRO A 85 4.64 -22.53 12.00
C PRO A 85 4.82 -23.67 10.99
N ARG A 86 3.74 -24.20 10.40
CA ARG A 86 3.82 -25.28 9.39
C ARG A 86 4.49 -24.78 8.11
N VAL A 87 4.21 -23.53 7.74
CA VAL A 87 4.79 -22.88 6.56
C VAL A 87 6.23 -22.48 6.84
N GLU A 88 6.51 -21.97 8.03
CA GLU A 88 7.87 -21.64 8.47
C GLU A 88 8.78 -22.87 8.51
N ASP A 89 8.32 -23.99 9.07
CA ASP A 89 9.08 -25.24 9.14
C ASP A 89 9.40 -25.80 7.74
N ALA A 90 8.44 -25.69 6.82
CA ALA A 90 8.57 -26.21 5.46
C ALA A 90 9.47 -25.36 4.55
N LEU A 91 9.39 -24.03 4.63
CA LEU A 91 10.16 -23.11 3.77
C LEU A 91 11.49 -22.68 4.41
N GLY A 92 11.50 -22.52 5.73
CA GLY A 92 12.60 -21.95 6.51
C GLY A 92 12.68 -20.42 6.42
N ALA A 93 12.88 -19.76 7.56
CA ALA A 93 13.09 -18.32 7.65
C ALA A 93 14.44 -17.88 7.05
N PRO A 94 14.56 -16.68 6.45
CA PRO A 94 13.50 -15.69 6.20
C PRO A 94 12.62 -16.01 4.98
N ILE A 95 11.31 -15.81 5.12
CA ILE A 95 10.33 -16.01 4.04
C ILE A 95 10.12 -14.71 3.26
N LYS A 96 10.32 -14.77 1.94
CA LYS A 96 10.11 -13.66 1.00
C LYS A 96 8.92 -13.96 0.09
N GLY A 97 8.05 -12.99 -0.12
CA GLY A 97 6.97 -13.07 -1.11
C GLY A 97 7.33 -12.34 -2.40
N TYR A 98 6.89 -12.85 -3.54
CA TYR A 98 7.00 -12.20 -4.85
C TYR A 98 5.77 -12.48 -5.72
N GLY A 99 5.47 -11.56 -6.64
CA GLY A 99 4.38 -11.69 -7.60
C GLY A 99 4.67 -12.69 -8.72
N GLU A 100 3.76 -12.77 -9.68
CA GLU A 100 3.92 -13.66 -10.84
C GLU A 100 5.05 -13.19 -11.75
N GLU A 101 5.89 -14.13 -12.19
CA GLU A 101 6.99 -13.84 -13.09
C GLU A 101 6.43 -13.67 -14.49
N THR A 102 6.39 -12.43 -15.00
CA THR A 102 6.08 -12.24 -16.43
C THR A 102 7.16 -12.90 -17.28
N THR A 103 6.82 -13.36 -18.49
CA THR A 103 7.73 -13.99 -19.47
C THR A 103 9.02 -13.17 -19.72
N ARG A 104 9.01 -11.87 -19.41
CA ARG A 104 10.16 -10.95 -19.46
C ARG A 104 10.91 -10.76 -18.12
N ARG A 105 10.83 -11.68 -17.15
CA ARG A 105 11.52 -11.65 -15.83
C ARG A 105 11.20 -10.47 -14.90
N ARG A 106 10.09 -9.74 -15.13
CA ARG A 106 9.63 -8.70 -14.19
C ARG A 106 8.71 -9.33 -13.15
N ARG A 107 9.05 -9.21 -11.86
CA ARG A 107 8.32 -9.81 -10.71
C ARG A 107 7.46 -8.80 -9.95
N THR A 108 6.94 -7.79 -10.65
CA THR A 108 6.39 -6.59 -10.00
C THR A 108 4.90 -6.64 -9.69
N HIS A 109 4.13 -7.57 -10.24
CA HIS A 109 2.68 -7.60 -10.06
C HIS A 109 2.18 -8.93 -9.54
N VAL A 110 1.28 -8.87 -8.56
CA VAL A 110 0.61 -10.05 -8.02
C VAL A 110 -0.55 -10.41 -8.94
N SER A 111 -0.60 -11.67 -9.36
CA SER A 111 -1.67 -12.17 -10.22
C SER A 111 -2.97 -12.19 -9.43
N HIS A 112 -3.89 -11.30 -9.77
CA HIS A 112 -5.21 -11.25 -9.17
C HIS A 112 -6.26 -11.23 -10.28
N ALA A 113 -7.30 -12.04 -10.11
CA ALA A 113 -8.42 -12.14 -11.03
C ALA A 113 -9.71 -11.91 -10.25
N VAL A 114 -10.40 -10.82 -10.57
CA VAL A 114 -11.74 -10.55 -10.04
C VAL A 114 -12.75 -11.18 -10.99
N TYR A 115 -13.61 -12.05 -10.46
CA TYR A 115 -14.65 -12.73 -11.20
C TYR A 115 -15.97 -12.64 -10.45
N GLU A 116 -17.08 -12.79 -11.15
CA GLU A 116 -18.41 -12.80 -10.56
C GLU A 116 -18.98 -14.20 -10.66
N LYS A 117 -19.49 -14.71 -9.53
CA LYS A 117 -20.14 -16.01 -9.47
C LYS A 117 -21.39 -15.87 -8.61
N ASP A 118 -22.53 -16.32 -9.12
CA ASP A 118 -23.81 -16.29 -8.41
C ASP A 118 -24.20 -14.87 -7.93
N GLY A 119 -23.86 -13.84 -8.72
CA GLY A 119 -24.09 -12.43 -8.40
C GLY A 119 -23.16 -11.84 -7.33
N VAL A 120 -22.18 -12.63 -6.86
CA VAL A 120 -21.20 -12.20 -5.85
C VAL A 120 -19.84 -12.02 -6.52
N LYS A 121 -19.15 -10.92 -6.19
CA LYS A 121 -17.79 -10.68 -6.64
C LYS A 121 -16.80 -11.49 -5.81
N HIS A 122 -15.95 -12.23 -6.50
CA HIS A 122 -14.85 -12.98 -5.94
C HIS A 122 -13.52 -12.43 -6.47
N MET A 123 -12.47 -12.56 -5.69
CA MET A 123 -11.11 -12.24 -6.09
C MET A 123 -10.21 -13.43 -5.79
N ARG A 124 -9.68 -14.04 -6.84
CA ARG A 124 -8.60 -15.04 -6.72
C ARG A 124 -7.27 -14.35 -6.87
N MET A 125 -6.30 -14.80 -6.08
CA MET A 125 -4.95 -14.30 -6.16
C MET A 125 -3.96 -15.44 -6.01
N ARG A 126 -2.89 -15.35 -6.80
CA ARG A 126 -1.77 -16.28 -6.78
C ARG A 126 -0.48 -15.52 -6.66
N PHE A 127 0.34 -15.90 -5.70
CA PHE A 127 1.68 -15.36 -5.53
C PHE A 127 2.65 -16.45 -5.07
N TYR A 128 3.93 -16.12 -5.05
CA TYR A 128 4.97 -17.08 -4.74
C TYR A 128 5.72 -16.66 -3.48
N ILE A 129 6.11 -17.66 -2.70
CA ILE A 129 6.92 -17.47 -1.50
C ILE A 129 8.19 -18.32 -1.58
N GLN A 130 9.26 -17.79 -1.04
CA GLN A 130 10.56 -18.45 -1.00
C GLN A 130 11.16 -18.31 0.39
N GLY A 131 11.49 -19.44 1.00
CA GLY A 131 12.33 -19.51 2.17
C GLY A 131 13.76 -19.92 1.82
N VAL A 132 14.53 -20.26 2.84
CA VAL A 132 15.93 -20.71 2.67
C VAL A 132 16.04 -22.15 2.20
N ARG A 133 15.05 -22.99 2.52
CA ARG A 133 15.02 -24.41 2.14
C ARG A 133 14.28 -24.60 0.83
N ASN A 134 13.04 -24.12 0.78
CA ASN A 134 12.09 -24.43 -0.30
C ASN A 134 11.38 -23.18 -0.83
N LYS A 135 10.65 -23.38 -1.91
CA LYS A 135 9.71 -22.41 -2.50
C LYS A 135 8.29 -22.96 -2.43
N GLY A 136 7.33 -22.08 -2.55
CA GLY A 136 5.92 -22.44 -2.61
C GLY A 136 5.10 -21.44 -3.38
N VAL A 137 3.92 -21.88 -3.79
CA VAL A 137 2.88 -21.10 -4.43
C VAL A 137 1.75 -20.93 -3.44
N VAL A 138 1.35 -19.69 -3.20
CA VAL A 138 0.19 -19.36 -2.37
C VAL A 138 -0.97 -19.05 -3.29
N GLU A 139 -2.09 -19.73 -3.05
CA GLU A 139 -3.36 -19.46 -3.71
C GLU A 139 -4.37 -19.05 -2.66
N LEU A 140 -5.11 -17.99 -2.96
CA LEU A 140 -6.19 -17.52 -2.13
C LEU A 140 -7.39 -17.11 -2.96
N ASP A 141 -8.56 -17.24 -2.37
CA ASP A 141 -9.83 -16.84 -2.95
C ASP A 141 -10.61 -16.08 -1.89
N MET A 142 -10.95 -14.85 -2.23
CA MET A 142 -11.66 -13.92 -1.37
C MET A 142 -13.07 -13.72 -1.94
N LYS A 143 -14.09 -13.83 -1.10
CA LYS A 143 -15.49 -13.56 -1.46
C LYS A 143 -15.89 -12.20 -0.91
N LYS A 144 -16.49 -11.35 -1.73
CA LYS A 144 -17.03 -10.08 -1.27
C LYS A 144 -18.38 -10.30 -0.60
N ASN A 145 -18.55 -9.77 0.60
CA ASN A 145 -19.83 -9.78 1.30
C ASN A 145 -20.73 -8.61 0.90
N GLU A 146 -21.99 -8.67 1.34
CA GLU A 146 -22.98 -7.59 1.19
C GLU A 146 -22.52 -6.24 1.78
N TYR A 147 -21.68 -6.28 2.82
CA TYR A 147 -21.06 -5.11 3.45
C TYR A 147 -19.82 -4.59 2.71
N ASP A 148 -19.59 -5.02 1.47
CA ASP A 148 -18.46 -4.64 0.62
C ASP A 148 -17.07 -5.08 1.15
N ASN A 149 -17.02 -5.96 2.15
CA ASN A 149 -15.78 -6.48 2.73
C ASN A 149 -15.38 -7.82 2.08
N TYR A 150 -14.09 -8.01 1.81
CA TYR A 150 -13.56 -9.30 1.37
C TYR A 150 -13.38 -10.25 2.55
N GLN A 151 -13.91 -11.46 2.41
CA GLN A 151 -13.71 -12.56 3.36
C GLN A 151 -12.92 -13.68 2.70
N CYS A 152 -11.91 -14.17 3.43
CA CYS A 152 -11.08 -15.27 2.97
C CYS A 152 -11.89 -16.56 2.92
N ARG A 153 -12.06 -17.10 1.72
CA ARG A 153 -12.72 -18.39 1.50
C ARG A 153 -11.74 -19.52 1.71
N TYR A 154 -10.54 -19.40 1.16
CA TYR A 154 -9.44 -20.27 1.50
C TYR A 154 -8.10 -19.58 1.25
N LEU A 155 -7.11 -19.99 2.02
CA LEU A 155 -5.71 -19.64 1.86
C LEU A 155 -4.90 -20.94 1.94
N LEU A 156 -4.27 -21.29 0.82
CA LEU A 156 -3.50 -22.53 0.70
C LEU A 156 -2.10 -22.24 0.16
N VAL A 157 -1.14 -22.99 0.70
CA VAL A 157 0.28 -22.92 0.33
C VAL A 157 0.68 -24.27 -0.24
N GLN A 158 0.96 -24.32 -1.53
CA GLN A 158 1.50 -25.48 -2.21
C GLN A 158 3.02 -25.37 -2.22
N LEU A 159 3.71 -26.35 -1.64
CA LEU A 159 5.16 -26.41 -1.71
C LEU A 159 5.58 -26.87 -3.11
N ASP A 160 6.61 -26.22 -3.64
CA ASP A 160 7.26 -26.56 -4.92
C ASP A 160 8.36 -27.63 -4.71
N ASP A 161 8.18 -28.46 -3.69
CA ASP A 161 9.06 -29.57 -3.38
C ASP A 161 8.59 -30.85 -4.11
N TYR A 162 9.42 -31.88 -4.13
CA TYR A 162 9.03 -33.18 -4.70
C TYR A 162 7.82 -33.82 -4.01
N SER A 163 7.46 -33.35 -2.82
CA SER A 163 6.31 -33.86 -2.07
C SER A 163 4.98 -33.26 -2.53
N GLY A 164 4.97 -32.10 -3.20
CA GLY A 164 3.75 -31.40 -3.61
C GLY A 164 2.79 -31.13 -2.45
N LYS A 165 3.32 -30.99 -1.22
CA LYS A 165 2.50 -30.87 -0.02
C LYS A 165 1.75 -29.55 -0.04
N THR A 166 0.45 -29.60 0.21
CA THR A 166 -0.40 -28.41 0.35
C THR A 166 -0.73 -28.18 1.82
N ILE A 167 -0.32 -27.03 2.34
CA ILE A 167 -0.64 -26.57 3.68
C ILE A 167 -1.86 -25.65 3.57
N ILE A 168 -2.92 -25.99 4.30
CA ILE A 168 -4.14 -25.19 4.36
C ILE A 168 -4.04 -24.32 5.62
N ILE A 169 -4.00 -23.00 5.43
CA ILE A 169 -3.93 -22.03 6.54
C ILE A 169 -5.33 -21.67 6.99
N GLU A 170 -6.19 -21.28 6.03
CA GLU A 170 -7.59 -20.95 6.27
C GLU A 170 -8.46 -21.71 5.27
N ASP A 171 -9.53 -22.35 5.75
CA ASP A 171 -10.54 -22.99 4.91
C ASP A 171 -11.95 -22.71 5.46
N ASN A 172 -12.57 -21.67 4.91
CA ASN A 172 -13.93 -21.24 5.23
C ASN A 172 -14.91 -21.60 4.10
N ARG A 173 -14.53 -22.51 3.19
CA ARG A 173 -15.35 -22.88 2.02
C ARG A 173 -16.75 -23.33 2.43
N ALA A 174 -16.83 -24.19 3.45
CA ALA A 174 -18.09 -24.78 3.90
C ALA A 174 -19.08 -23.75 4.48
N GLU A 175 -18.60 -22.67 5.10
CA GLU A 175 -19.47 -21.67 5.72
C GLU A 175 -19.88 -20.59 4.70
N LEU A 176 -18.94 -20.13 3.88
CA LEU A 176 -19.17 -19.06 2.92
C LEU A 176 -19.96 -19.51 1.69
N ASP A 177 -19.92 -20.80 1.35
CA ASP A 177 -20.73 -21.38 0.27
C ASP A 177 -22.17 -21.65 0.72
N LYS A 178 -22.40 -21.98 1.99
CA LYS A 178 -23.76 -22.20 2.54
C LYS A 178 -24.58 -20.91 2.56
N LYS A 179 -23.97 -19.80 2.98
CA LYS A 179 -24.62 -18.48 3.09
C LYS A 179 -25.26 -17.96 1.79
N GLY A 180 -24.79 -18.43 0.63
CA GLY A 180 -25.40 -18.07 -0.67
C GLY A 180 -26.61 -18.92 -1.05
N THR A 181 -26.75 -20.12 -0.49
CA THR A 181 -27.80 -21.09 -0.86
C THR A 181 -29.09 -20.88 -0.06
N ASP A 182 -29.00 -20.28 1.14
CA ASP A 182 -30.15 -20.11 2.04
C ASP A 182 -31.23 -19.14 1.51
N PHE A 183 -30.91 -18.27 0.56
CA PHE A 183 -31.91 -17.39 -0.09
C PHE A 183 -32.69 -18.08 -1.24
N GLY A 184 -32.27 -19.27 -1.68
CA GLY A 184 -32.88 -20.00 -2.81
C GLY A 184 -33.92 -21.06 -2.40
N GLN A 185 -34.00 -21.44 -1.13
CA GLN A 185 -34.98 -22.40 -0.63
C GLN A 185 -36.07 -21.69 0.18
N MET A 186 -37.06 -21.12 -0.51
CA MET A 186 -38.37 -20.97 0.13
C MET A 186 -38.98 -22.37 0.22
N PRO A 187 -39.34 -22.87 1.42
CA PRO A 187 -40.15 -24.07 1.51
C PRO A 187 -41.51 -23.75 0.87
N THR A 188 -41.84 -24.42 -0.23
CA THR A 188 -43.19 -24.41 -0.78
C THR A 188 -44.11 -25.02 0.27
N LEU A 189 -44.85 -24.18 0.97
CA LEU A 189 -45.91 -24.62 1.87
C LEU A 189 -46.97 -25.33 1.02
N GLN A 190 -46.99 -26.65 1.09
CA GLN A 190 -48.08 -27.46 0.59
C GLN A 190 -49.26 -27.26 1.55
N LEU A 191 -50.23 -26.45 1.15
CA LEU A 191 -51.54 -26.38 1.78
C LEU A 191 -52.26 -27.70 1.49
N THR A 192 -52.43 -28.53 2.52
CA THR A 192 -53.36 -29.68 2.51
C THR A 192 -54.58 -29.34 3.34
#